data_AF-A0A7C3AD79-F1
#
_entry.id   AF-A0A7C3AD79-F1
#
_cell.length_a   1.000
_cell.length_b   1.000
_cell.length_c   1.000
_cell.angle_alpha   90.00
_cell.angle_beta   90.00
_cell.angle_gamma   90.00
#
_symmetry.space_group_name_H-M   'P 1'
#
loop_
_entity.id
_entity.type
_entity.pdbx_description
1 polymer ?
#
loop_
_entity_poly.entity_id
_entity_poly.type
_entity_poly.pdbx_seq_one_letter_code
_entity_poly.pdbx_strand_id
1 'polypeptide(L)' 'MRIFGFEKHSQRGSHVKLRRIEVAGERQTLTIPLHAELDVGTLRAIVRQATRYIHETEQRTYFYTD' A
#
# COMPACT_ATOMS: atom_id res chain seq x y z
N MET A 1 1.26 5.64 2.45
CA MET A 1 0.21 5.34 1.44
C MET A 1 -0.59 6.57 1.02
N ARG A 2 -1.06 7.42 1.94
CA ARG A 2 -1.78 8.67 1.57
C ARG A 2 -0.96 9.62 0.67
N ILE A 3 0.35 9.71 0.89
CA ILE A 3 1.27 10.46 0.01
C ILE A 3 1.30 9.94 -1.43
N PHE A 4 0.93 8.68 -1.63
CA PHE A 4 0.81 8.05 -2.95
C PHE A 4 -0.65 8.09 -3.44
N GLY A 5 -1.53 8.94 -2.89
CA GLY A 5 -2.92 9.06 -3.33
C GLY A 5 -3.84 7.87 -3.03
N PHE A 6 -3.39 6.93 -2.19
CA PHE A 6 -4.24 5.83 -1.74
C PHE A 6 -5.08 6.25 -0.52
N GLU A 7 -6.39 6.02 -0.60
CA GLU A 7 -7.35 6.34 0.46
C GLU A 7 -8.08 5.09 0.97
N LYS A 8 -8.59 5.13 2.20
CA LYS A 8 -9.37 4.02 2.76
C LYS A 8 -10.65 3.83 1.96
N HIS A 9 -10.79 2.68 1.32
CA HIS A 9 -11.99 2.31 0.55
C HIS A 9 -12.96 1.45 1.36
N SER A 10 -12.45 0.43 2.05
CA SER A 10 -13.26 -0.44 2.90
C SER A 10 -12.41 -1.19 3.92
N GLN A 11 -13.05 -1.79 4.90
CA GLN A 11 -12.39 -2.59 5.92
C GLN A 11 -13.24 -3.81 6.25
N ARG A 12 -12.61 -4.98 6.37
CA ARG A 12 -13.22 -6.21 6.86
C ARG A 12 -12.33 -6.79 7.95
N GLY A 13 -12.82 -6.79 9.20
CA GLY A 13 -11.98 -7.13 10.35
C GLY A 13 -10.75 -6.23 10.42
N SER A 14 -9.58 -6.82 10.59
CA SER A 14 -8.31 -6.09 10.58
C SER A 14 -7.85 -5.66 9.19
N HIS A 15 -8.42 -6.18 8.11
CA HIS A 15 -7.89 -5.92 6.77
C HIS A 15 -8.53 -4.67 6.17
N VAL A 16 -7.71 -3.66 5.89
CA VAL A 16 -8.10 -2.39 5.28
C VAL A 16 -7.74 -2.42 3.80
N LYS A 17 -8.71 -2.11 2.93
CA LYS A 17 -8.49 -1.87 1.51
C LYS A 17 -8.24 -0.39 1.29
N LEU A 18 -7.07 -0.05 0.76
CA LEU A 18 -6.76 1.27 0.27
C LEU A 18 -6.94 1.29 -1.25
N ARG A 19 -7.53 2.36 -1.80
CA ARG A 19 -7.75 2.50 -3.24
C ARG A 19 -7.28 3.86 -3.74
N ARG A 20 -6.72 3.86 -4.95
CA ARG A 20 -6.51 5.03 -5.80
C ARG A 20 -7.19 4.77 -7.14
N ILE A 21 -7.73 5.82 -7.76
CA ILE A 21 -8.25 5.79 -9.12
C ILE A 21 -7.33 6.67 -9.96
N GLU A 22 -6.71 6.09 -10.99
CA GLU A 22 -5.84 6.83 -11.91
C GLU A 22 -6.66 7.73 -12.84
N VAL A 23 -6.01 8.70 -13.48
CA VAL A 23 -6.64 9.59 -14.48
C VAL A 23 -7.29 8.79 -15.61
N ALA A 24 -6.71 7.64 -15.98
CA ALA A 24 -7.26 6.72 -16.98
C ALA A 24 -8.46 5.89 -16.48
N GLY A 25 -8.89 6.05 -15.22
CA GLY A 25 -9.99 5.31 -14.61
C GLY A 25 -9.61 3.98 -13.95
N GLU A 26 -8.33 3.58 -14.07
CA GLU A 26 -7.82 2.33 -13.50
C GLU A 26 -7.85 2.34 -11.97
N ARG A 27 -8.34 1.24 -11.38
CA ARG A 27 -8.47 1.10 -9.92
C ARG A 27 -7.31 0.30 -9.36
N GLN A 28 -6.46 0.97 -8.59
CA GLN A 28 -5.37 0.33 -7.87
C GLN A 28 -5.80 0.09 -6.43
N THR A 29 -5.67 -1.14 -5.92
CA THR A 29 -6.13 -1.49 -4.57
C THR A 29 -5.04 -2.20 -3.77
N LEU A 30 -4.72 -1.69 -2.59
CA LEU A 30 -3.81 -2.29 -1.60
C LEU A 30 -4.61 -2.90 -0.45
N THR A 31 -4.21 -4.06 0.06
CA THR A 31 -4.81 -4.65 1.26
C THR A 31 -3.78 -4.65 2.38
N ILE A 32 -4.07 -3.89 3.44
CA ILE A 32 -3.16 -3.71 4.57
C ILE A 32 -3.84 -4.26 5.83
N PRO A 33 -3.27 -5.27 6.51
CA PRO A 33 -3.72 -5.65 7.83
C PRO A 33 -3.40 -4.53 8.84
N LEU A 34 -4.39 -4.19 9.66
CA LEU A 34 -4.35 -3.18 10.71
C LEU A 34 -4.14 -3.88 12.05
N HIS A 35 -2.93 -4.40 12.25
CA HIS A 35 -2.48 -4.97 13.51
C HIS A 35 -1.40 -4.07 14.12
N ALA A 36 -1.30 -4.03 15.46
CA ALA A 36 -0.27 -3.26 16.14
C ALA A 36 1.14 -3.78 15.81
N GLU A 37 1.26 -5.10 15.59
CA GLU A 37 2.47 -5.77 15.16
C GLU A 37 2.22 -6.46 13.81
N LEU A 38 3.19 -6.31 12.90
CA LEU A 38 3.18 -6.96 11.60
C LEU A 38 4.40 -7.87 11.51
N ASP A 39 4.18 -9.15 11.18
CA ASP A 39 5.30 -10.04 10.89
C ASP A 39 6.05 -9.60 9.62
N VAL A 40 7.32 -9.97 9.53
CA VAL A 40 8.19 -9.58 8.40
C VAL A 40 7.64 -10.11 7.07
N GLY A 41 6.97 -11.26 7.07
CA GLY A 41 6.34 -11.84 5.88
C GLY A 41 5.23 -10.95 5.33
N THR A 42 4.41 -10.41 6.23
CA THR A 42 3.31 -9.49 5.93
C THR A 42 3.84 -8.16 5.43
N LEU A 43 4.89 -7.60 6.07
CA LEU A 43 5.55 -6.39 5.57
C LEU A 43 6.09 -6.58 4.14
N ARG A 44 6.77 -7.69 3.87
CA ARG A 44 7.26 -8.01 2.52
C ARG A 44 6.12 -8.17 1.51
N ALA A 45 5.00 -8.77 1.91
CA ALA A 45 3.84 -8.91 1.06
C ALA A 45 3.21 -7.55 0.71
N ILE A 46 3.12 -6.65 1.69
CA ILE A 46 2.65 -5.27 1.49
C ILE A 46 3.55 -4.53 0.51
N VAL A 47 4.87 -4.56 0.71
CA VAL A 47 5.84 -3.90 -0.19
C VAL A 47 5.72 -4.46 -1.61
N ARG A 48 5.68 -5.79 -1.76
CA ARG A 48 5.50 -6.44 -3.07
C ARG A 48 4.18 -6.08 -3.75
N GLN A 49 3.12 -5.83 -2.98
CA GLN A 49 1.85 -5.35 -3.54
C GLN A 49 1.97 -3.89 -3.98
N ALA A 50 2.64 -3.06 -3.18
CA ALA A 50 2.86 -1.64 -3.44
C ALA A 50 3.74 -1.41 -4.68
N THR A 51 4.79 -2.22 -4.90
CA THR A 51 5.67 -2.11 -6.09
C THR A 51 4.97 -2.34 -7.42
N ARG A 52 3.76 -2.91 -7.43
CA ARG A 52 2.93 -3.02 -8.65
C ARG A 52 2.35 -1.70 -9.11
N TYR A 53 2.27 -0.70 -8.22
CA TYR A 53 1.56 0.56 -8.44
C TYR A 53 2.44 1.79 -8.21
N ILE A 54 3.42 1.65 -7.31
CA ILE A 54 4.36 2.70 -6.93
C ILE A 54 5.72 2.23 -7.44
N HIS A 55 6.27 2.93 -8.43
CA HIS A 55 7.56 2.59 -9.00
C HIS A 55 8.65 2.64 -7.93
N GLU A 56 9.62 1.71 -7.98
CA GLU A 56 10.65 1.56 -6.95
C GLU A 56 11.47 2.85 -6.70
N THR A 57 11.62 3.68 -7.74
CA THR A 57 12.28 4.99 -7.69
C THR A 57 11.57 5.99 -6.76
N GLU A 58 10.26 5.88 -6.60
CA GLU A 58 9.49 6.67 -5.63
C GLU A 58 9.51 6.04 -4.22
N GLN A 59 9.76 4.74 -4.11
CA GLN A 59 9.78 4.04 -2.82
C GLN A 59 11.08 4.26 -2.04
N ARG A 60 12.22 4.37 -2.74
CA ARG A 60 13.53 4.61 -2.11
C ARG A 60 13.55 5.85 -1.21
N THR A 61 12.90 6.92 -1.64
CA THR A 61 12.85 8.19 -0.88
C THR A 61 12.06 8.10 0.43
N TYR A 62 11.15 7.12 0.58
CA TYR A 62 10.24 7.06 1.74
C TYR A 62 10.36 5.80 2.59
N PHE A 63 10.93 4.71 2.08
CA PHE A 63 10.99 3.42 2.79
C PHE A 63 12.40 2.97 3.17
N TYR A 64 13.44 3.56 2.58
CA TYR A 64 14.83 3.21 2.88
C TYR A 64 15.50 4.45 3.49
N THR A 65 15.91 4.34 4.75
CA THR A 65 16.90 5.26 5.32
C THR A 65 18.25 4.57 5.14
N ASP A 66 19.25 5.31 4.67
CA ASP A 66 20.64 4.82 4.56
C ASP A 66 21.15 4.28 5.90
#